data_AF-A0A6N3FXT5-F1
#
_entry.id   AF-A0A6N3FXT5-F1
#
_cell.length_a   1.000
_cell.length_b   1.000
_cell.length_c   1.000
_cell.angle_alpha   90.00
_cell.angle_beta   90.00
_cell.angle_gamma   90.00
#
_symmetry.space_group_name_H-M   'P 1'
#
loop_
_entity.id
_entity.type
_entity.pdbx_description
1 polymer ?
#
loop_
_entity_poly.entity_id
_entity_poly.type
_entity_poly.pdbx_seq_one_letter_code
_entity_poly.pdbx_strand_id
1 'polypeptide(L)'
;MDIMKILNNDLEGMSEEEKQYVNVFSEKLKDKIIEDLVEVEENRIISLIKENKEGYKDLIYSIYAEGIIGYRSMNIQLLINIYIDKCGDEKLITTINDIIL
;
A
#
# COMPACT_ATOMS: atom_id res chain seq x y z
N MET A 1 -7.02 -30.49 -16.42
CA MET A 1 -7.16 -29.06 -16.13
C MET A 1 -5.78 -28.43 -16.22
N ASP A 2 -5.58 -27.52 -17.17
CA ASP A 2 -4.28 -26.90 -17.42
C ASP A 2 -4.05 -25.76 -16.43
N ILE A 3 -3.06 -25.93 -15.54
CA ILE A 3 -2.77 -24.93 -14.50
C ILE A 3 -2.34 -23.59 -15.12
N MET A 4 -1.74 -23.60 -16.31
CA MET A 4 -1.32 -22.38 -17.00
C MET A 4 -2.52 -21.59 -17.54
N LYS A 5 -3.59 -22.27 -17.96
CA LYS A 5 -4.85 -21.60 -18.32
C LYS A 5 -5.48 -20.92 -17.10
N ILE A 6 -5.50 -21.60 -15.95
CA ILE A 6 -6.03 -21.07 -14.69
C ILE A 6 -5.26 -19.82 -14.25
N LEU A 7 -3.93 -19.90 -14.23
CA LEU A 7 -3.06 -18.79 -13.83
C LEU A 7 -3.20 -17.57 -14.75
N ASN A 8 -3.53 -17.78 -16.02
CA ASN A 8 -3.77 -16.72 -17.00
C ASN A 8 -5.24 -16.28 -17.10
N ASN A 9 -6.11 -16.82 -16.25
CA ASN A 9 -7.56 -16.60 -16.30
C ASN A 9 -8.19 -16.91 -17.68
N ASP A 10 -7.61 -17.87 -18.41
CA ASP A 10 -8.13 -18.39 -19.67
C ASP A 10 -9.19 -19.45 -19.39
N LEU A 11 -10.45 -19.04 -19.52
CA LEU A 11 -11.64 -19.87 -19.27
C LEU A 11 -12.24 -20.45 -20.57
N GLU A 12 -11.58 -20.27 -21.71
CA GLU A 12 -12.11 -20.68 -23.00
C GLU A 12 -12.19 -22.21 -23.10
N GLY A 13 -13.37 -22.71 -23.46
CA GLY A 13 -13.65 -24.15 -23.56
C GLY A 13 -13.97 -24.86 -22.23
N MET A 14 -14.02 -24.13 -21.10
CA MET A 14 -14.40 -24.68 -19.81
C MET A 14 -15.93 -24.75 -19.63
N SER A 15 -16.40 -25.77 -18.91
CA SER A 15 -17.77 -25.85 -18.39
C SER A 15 -18.02 -24.82 -17.28
N GLU A 16 -19.29 -24.54 -16.95
CA GLU A 16 -19.64 -23.61 -15.87
C GLU A 16 -19.15 -24.07 -14.49
N GLU A 17 -19.15 -25.38 -14.23
CA GLU A 17 -18.61 -25.95 -12.98
C GLU A 17 -17.09 -25.71 -12.88
N GLU A 18 -16.36 -25.90 -13.97
CA GLU A 18 -14.92 -25.64 -14.03
C GLU A 18 -14.63 -24.15 -13.86
N LYS A 19 -15.39 -23.26 -14.51
CA LYS A 19 -15.26 -21.81 -14.32
C LYS A 19 -15.49 -21.41 -12.87
N GLN A 20 -16.52 -21.96 -12.21
CA GLN A 20 -16.80 -21.67 -10.81
C GLN A 20 -15.66 -22.13 -9.91
N TYR A 21 -15.11 -23.33 -10.15
CA TYR A 21 -13.95 -23.82 -9.44
C TYR A 21 -12.72 -22.92 -9.62
N VAL A 22 -12.43 -22.53 -10.87
CA VAL A 22 -11.29 -21.67 -11.21
C VAL A 22 -11.40 -20.30 -10.55
N ASN A 23 -12.59 -19.70 -10.52
CA ASN A 23 -12.82 -18.42 -9.84
C ASN A 23 -12.55 -18.54 -8.33
N VAL A 24 -13.07 -19.57 -7.67
CA VAL A 24 -12.84 -19.79 -6.22
C VAL A 24 -11.36 -20.05 -5.93
N PHE A 25 -10.68 -20.83 -6.77
CA PHE A 25 -9.25 -21.07 -6.64
C PHE A 25 -8.44 -19.77 -6.83
N SER A 26 -8.77 -18.98 -7.85
CA SER A 26 -8.05 -17.75 -8.18
C SER A 26 -8.15 -16.70 -7.08
N GLU A 27 -9.33 -16.53 -6.46
CA GLU A 27 -9.47 -15.63 -5.31
C GLU A 27 -8.66 -16.12 -4.10
N LYS A 28 -8.69 -17.43 -3.80
CA LYS A 28 -7.86 -17.99 -2.71
C LYS A 28 -6.36 -17.83 -2.96
N LEU A 29 -5.94 -18.03 -4.20
CA LEU A 29 -4.54 -17.85 -4.60
C LEU A 29 -4.13 -16.38 -4.45
N LYS A 30 -4.99 -15.45 -4.89
CA LYS A 30 -4.76 -14.02 -4.75
C LYS A 30 -4.64 -13.60 -3.28
N ASP A 31 -5.53 -14.07 -2.42
CA ASP A 31 -5.46 -13.81 -0.98
C ASP A 31 -4.14 -14.31 -0.40
N LYS A 32 -3.73 -15.54 -0.75
CA LYS A 32 -2.45 -16.10 -0.27
C LYS A 32 -1.23 -15.32 -0.78
N ILE A 33 -1.23 -14.91 -2.04
CA ILE A 33 -0.18 -14.07 -2.62
C ILE A 33 -0.10 -12.72 -1.87
N ILE A 34 -1.24 -12.11 -1.57
CA ILE A 34 -1.29 -10.85 -0.81
C ILE A 34 -0.68 -11.05 0.59
N GLU A 35 -1.07 -12.11 1.32
CA GLU A 35 -0.51 -12.43 2.63
C GLU A 35 1.02 -12.60 2.58
N ASP A 36 1.52 -13.39 1.63
CA ASP A 36 2.96 -13.65 1.49
C ASP A 36 3.73 -12.36 1.15
N LEU A 37 3.18 -11.50 0.28
CA LEU A 37 3.78 -10.21 -0.04
C LEU A 37 3.80 -9.25 1.17
N VAL A 38 2.73 -9.24 1.97
CA VAL A 38 2.67 -8.44 3.20
C VAL A 38 3.74 -8.91 4.19
N GLU A 39 3.89 -10.23 4.39
CA GLU A 39 4.90 -10.79 5.29
C GLU A 39 6.34 -10.43 4.85
N VAL A 40 6.61 -10.44 3.54
CA VAL A 40 7.91 -10.01 2.99
C VAL A 40 8.20 -8.54 3.33
N GLU A 41 7.22 -7.66 3.13
CA GLU A 41 7.39 -6.23 3.43
C GLU A 41 7.49 -5.95 4.93
N GLU A 42 6.73 -6.66 5.77
CA GLU A 42 6.85 -6.57 7.24
C GLU A 42 8.26 -6.95 7.71
N ASN A 43 8.79 -8.07 7.22
CA ASN A 43 10.15 -8.52 7.55
C ASN A 43 11.21 -7.52 7.09
N ARG A 44 11.03 -6.92 5.90
CA ARG A 44 11.90 -5.85 5.39
C ARG A 44 11.87 -4.62 6.31
N ILE A 45 10.68 -4.18 6.73
CA ILE A 45 10.52 -3.05 7.66
C ILE A 45 11.20 -3.36 9.00
N ILE A 46 10.98 -4.55 9.56
CA ILE A 46 11.57 -4.97 10.84
C ILE A 46 13.10 -4.98 10.76
N SER A 47 13.68 -5.50 9.67
CA SER A 47 15.14 -5.49 9.46
C SER A 47 15.67 -4.05 9.37
N LEU A 48 15.02 -3.18 8.58
CA LEU A 48 15.41 -1.76 8.48
C LEU A 48 15.39 -1.07 9.86
N ILE A 49 14.36 -1.31 10.67
CA ILE A 49 14.27 -0.75 12.03
C ILE A 49 15.41 -1.24 12.92
N LYS A 50 15.79 -2.52 12.83
CA LYS A 50 16.84 -3.13 13.65
C LYS A 50 18.25 -2.70 13.24
N GLU A 51 18.50 -2.53 11.94
CA GLU A 51 19.85 -2.36 11.39
C GLU A 51 20.21 -0.90 11.07
N ASN A 52 19.24 -0.04 10.74
CA ASN A 52 19.49 1.36 10.38
C ASN A 52 18.25 2.26 10.57
N LYS A 53 18.30 3.17 11.56
CA LYS A 53 17.22 4.13 11.84
C LYS A 53 16.85 5.07 10.68
N GLU A 54 17.67 5.19 9.63
CA GLU A 54 17.33 6.04 8.48
C GLU A 54 16.56 5.28 7.39
N GLY A 55 16.89 4.00 7.14
CA GLY A 55 16.24 3.23 6.07
C GLY A 55 14.74 2.98 6.28
N TYR A 56 14.29 2.85 7.53
CA TYR A 56 12.85 2.77 7.81
C TYR A 56 12.14 4.11 7.58
N LYS A 57 12.81 5.25 7.84
CA LYS A 57 12.23 6.58 7.63
C LYS A 57 12.03 6.85 6.15
N ASP A 58 12.99 6.49 5.31
CA ASP A 58 12.87 6.61 3.85
C ASP A 58 11.70 5.79 3.32
N LEU A 59 11.52 4.58 3.84
CA LEU A 59 10.39 3.73 3.48
C LEU A 59 9.05 4.34 3.91
N ILE A 60 8.92 4.81 5.15
CA ILE A 60 7.71 5.50 5.62
C ILE A 60 7.45 6.76 4.79
N TYR A 61 8.48 7.56 4.51
CA TYR A 61 8.36 8.72 3.63
C TYR A 61 7.84 8.33 2.25
N SER A 62 8.41 7.29 1.62
CA SER A 62 7.94 6.83 0.31
C SER A 62 6.48 6.41 0.31
N ILE A 63 5.98 5.74 1.36
CA ILE A 63 4.58 5.29 1.47
C ILE A 63 3.62 6.47 1.62
N TYR A 64 3.95 7.41 2.50
CA TYR A 64 3.06 8.51 2.87
C TYR A 64 3.16 9.70 1.91
N ALA A 65 4.35 10.03 1.40
CA ALA A 65 4.54 11.15 0.49
C ALA A 65 4.21 10.77 -0.97
N GLU A 66 4.70 9.63 -1.46
CA GLU A 66 4.63 9.23 -2.87
C GLU A 66 3.72 8.02 -3.15
N GLY A 67 3.47 7.19 -2.14
CA GLY A 67 2.82 5.89 -2.28
C GLY A 67 1.30 5.93 -2.23
N ILE A 68 0.68 4.86 -1.71
CA ILE A 68 -0.78 4.66 -1.70
C ILE A 68 -1.51 5.79 -0.96
N ILE A 69 -0.91 6.34 0.10
CA ILE A 69 -1.46 7.50 0.81
C ILE A 69 -1.15 8.77 0.01
N GLY A 70 0.10 8.92 -0.44
CA GLY A 70 0.45 9.85 -1.53
C GLY A 70 0.11 11.31 -1.26
N TYR A 71 0.56 11.87 -0.14
CA TYR A 71 0.33 13.28 0.23
C TYR A 71 0.72 14.26 -0.86
N ARG A 72 1.76 13.98 -1.66
CA ARG A 72 2.17 14.86 -2.76
C ARG A 72 1.11 15.04 -3.84
N SER A 73 0.26 14.03 -4.04
CA SER A 73 -0.80 14.06 -5.04
C SER A 73 -2.06 14.80 -4.55
N MET A 74 -2.16 15.07 -3.25
CA MET A 74 -3.32 15.71 -2.65
C MET A 74 -3.33 17.23 -2.90
N ASN A 75 -4.53 17.79 -3.03
CA ASN A 75 -4.67 19.25 -3.01
C ASN A 75 -4.33 19.82 -1.63
N ILE A 76 -3.91 21.08 -1.61
CA ILE A 76 -3.40 21.72 -0.39
C ILE A 76 -4.44 21.81 0.73
N GLN A 77 -5.74 21.98 0.41
CA GLN A 77 -6.78 22.06 1.42
C GLN A 77 -6.97 20.72 2.14
N LEU A 78 -6.94 19.61 1.40
CA LEU A 78 -7.00 18.27 1.97
C LEU A 78 -5.79 17.99 2.88
N LEU A 79 -4.59 18.40 2.44
CA LEU A 79 -3.38 18.26 3.26
C LEU A 79 -3.45 19.09 4.54
N ILE A 80 -3.91 20.34 4.47
CA ILE A 80 -4.10 21.20 5.65
C ILE A 80 -5.07 20.54 6.63
N ASN A 81 -6.20 20.02 6.15
CA ASN A 81 -7.18 19.36 7.01
C ASN A 81 -6.58 18.12 7.70
N ILE A 82 -5.84 17.28 6.96
CA ILE A 82 -5.15 16.11 7.54
C ILE A 82 -4.07 16.55 8.55
N TYR A 83 -3.32 17.61 8.24
CA TYR A 83 -2.28 18.12 9.11
C TYR A 83 -2.86 18.65 10.42
N ILE A 84 -3.94 19.43 10.36
CA ILE A 84 -4.66 19.93 11.53
C ILE A 84 -5.17 18.78 12.40
N ASP A 85 -5.82 17.78 11.79
CA ASP A 85 -6.35 16.61 12.49
C ASP A 85 -5.25 15.85 13.25
N LYS A 86 -4.06 15.73 12.67
CA LYS A 86 -2.94 14.96 13.24
C LYS A 86 -2.02 15.76 14.17
N CYS A 87 -1.80 17.03 13.88
CA CYS A 87 -0.74 17.84 14.49
C CYS A 87 -1.28 19.05 15.25
N GLY A 88 -2.55 19.41 15.07
CA GLY A 88 -3.20 20.56 15.69
C GLY A 88 -2.95 21.88 14.95
N ASP A 89 -3.90 22.81 15.11
CA ASP A 89 -3.90 24.12 14.46
C ASP A 89 -2.68 24.99 14.84
N GLU A 90 -2.29 24.98 16.11
CA GLU A 90 -1.13 25.76 16.60
C GLU A 90 0.16 25.39 15.88
N LYS A 91 0.32 24.11 15.54
CA LYS A 91 1.49 23.60 14.83
C LYS A 91 1.49 24.05 13.36
N LEU A 92 0.31 24.14 12.74
CA LEU A 92 0.17 24.68 11.39
C LEU A 92 0.57 26.17 11.36
N ILE A 93 0.07 26.97 12.31
CA ILE A 93 0.42 28.40 12.41
C ILE A 93 1.93 28.59 12.56
N THR A 94 2.56 27.81 13.44
CA THR A 94 4.02 27.85 13.64
C THR A 94 4.75 27.51 12.33
N THR A 95 4.32 26.44 11.64
CA THR A 95 4.92 26.02 10.36
C THR A 95 4.78 27.08 9.27
N ILE A 96 3.65 27.78 9.20
CA ILE A 96 3.44 28.87 8.25
C ILE A 96 4.39 30.04 8.56
N ASN A 97 4.53 30.39 9.84
CA ASN A 97 5.43 31.46 10.26
C ASN A 97 6.89 31.14 9.95
N ASP A 98 7.32 29.89 10.13
CA ASP A 98 8.68 29.41 9.85
C ASP A 98 9.04 29.46 8.34
N ILE A 99 8.05 29.51 7.45
CA ILE A 99 8.26 29.57 5.99
C ILE A 99 8.28 31.02 5.47
N ILE A 100 7.51 31.91 6.12
CA ILE A 100 7.33 33.30 5.68
C ILE A 100 8.45 34.22 6.20
N LEU A 101 9.07 33.87 7.33
CA LEU A 101 10.19 34.58 7.96
C LEU A 101 11.55 34.07 7.46
#